data_AF-A0A932YTL8-F1
#
_entry.id   AF-A0A932YTL8-F1
#
_cell.length_a   1.000
_cell.length_b   1.000
_cell.length_c   1.000
_cell.angle_alpha   90.00
_cell.angle_beta   90.00
_cell.angle_gamma   90.00
#
_symmetry.space_group_name_H-M   'P 1'
#
loop_
_entity.id
_entity.type
_entity.pdbx_description
1 polymer ?
#
loop_
_entity_poly.entity_id
_entity_poly.type
_entity_poly.pdbx_seq_one_letter_code
_entity_poly.pdbx_strand_id
1 'polypeptide(L)' 'GEHERLQARMNQFFDRFEATLKQSLRVASDGDAAGRAAALLRYSIGCLHQYAKSGFAKKPAESFSSQRRYLLA' A
#
# COMPACT_ATOMS: atom_id res chain seq x y z
N GLY A 1 6.99 -26.11 1.74
CA GLY A 1 5.61 -26.40 2.20
C GLY A 1 4.62 -25.45 1.58
N GLU A 2 3.31 -25.71 1.71
CA GLU A 2 2.26 -24.85 1.13
C GLU A 2 2.27 -23.42 1.70
N HIS A 3 2.63 -23.25 2.97
CA HIS A 3 2.75 -21.94 3.62
C HIS A 3 3.76 -21.02 2.92
N GLU A 4 4.93 -21.53 2.54
CA GLU A 4 5.96 -20.75 1.84
C GLU A 4 5.50 -20.34 0.44
N ARG A 5 4.76 -21.22 -0.26
CA ARG A 5 4.19 -20.92 -1.58
C ARG A 5 3.11 -19.84 -1.49
N LEU A 6 2.28 -19.87 -0.45
CA LEU A 6 1.26 -18.84 -0.22
C LEU A 6 1.90 -17.48 0.11
N GLN A 7 2.93 -17.48 0.97
CA GLN A 7 3.66 -16.28 1.30
C GLN A 7 4.37 -15.70 0.07
N ALA A 8 4.97 -16.55 -0.77
CA ALA A 8 5.56 -16.11 -2.04
C ALA A 8 4.53 -15.48 -2.98
N ARG A 9 3.31 -16.04 -3.07
CA ARG A 9 2.21 -15.44 -3.85
C ARG A 9 1.79 -14.07 -3.31
N MET A 10 1.73 -13.92 -1.99
CA MET A 10 1.39 -12.64 -1.36
C MET A 10 2.47 -11.58 -1.63
N ASN A 11 3.75 -11.95 -1.58
CA ASN A 11 4.85 -11.05 -1.92
C ASN A 11 4.75 -10.60 -3.38
N GLN A 12 4.52 -11.53 -4.32
CA GLN A 12 4.33 -11.21 -5.74
C GLN A 12 3.13 -10.28 -5.98
N PHE A 13 2.06 -10.40 -5.20
CA PHE A 13 0.92 -9.48 -5.27
C PHE A 13 1.35 -8.05 -4.90
N PHE A 14 2.09 -7.88 -3.80
CA PHE A 14 2.57 -6.56 -3.38
C PHE A 14 3.55 -5.95 -4.37
N ASP A 15 4.48 -6.74 -4.92
CA ASP A 15 5.40 -6.29 -5.99
C ASP A 15 4.63 -5.77 -7.21
N ARG A 16 3.61 -6.51 -7.67
CA ARG A 16 2.77 -6.09 -8.82
C ARG A 16 1.94 -4.86 -8.50
N PHE A 17 1.42 -4.76 -7.28
CA PHE A 17 0.67 -3.60 -6.83
C PHE A 17 1.56 -2.35 -6.80
N GLU A 18 2.78 -2.47 -6.28
CA GLU A 18 3.77 -1.39 -6.28
C GLU A 18 4.11 -0.95 -7.72
N ALA A 19 4.34 -1.92 -8.62
CA ALA A 19 4.66 -1.63 -10.02
C ALA A 19 3.53 -0.85 -10.71
N THR A 20 2.27 -1.25 -10.44
CA THR A 20 1.09 -0.54 -10.97
C THR A 20 1.02 0.89 -10.43
N LEU A 21 1.23 1.09 -9.13
CA LEU A 21 1.27 2.42 -8.52
C LEU A 21 2.38 3.30 -9.12
N LYS A 22 3.58 2.75 -9.30
CA LYS A 22 4.70 3.44 -9.96
C LYS A 22 4.31 3.89 -11.36
N GLN A 23 3.67 3.02 -12.13
CA GLN A 23 3.23 3.34 -13.49
C GLN A 23 2.17 4.45 -13.49
N SER A 24 1.17 4.39 -12.62
CA SER A 24 0.16 5.45 -12.51
C SER A 24 0.76 6.79 -12.10
N LEU A 25 1.74 6.80 -11.19
CA LEU A 25 2.37 8.01 -10.70
C LEU A 25 3.33 8.65 -11.71
N ARG A 26 4.02 7.83 -12.53
CA ARG A 26 4.84 8.33 -13.66
C ARG A 26 4.04 9.14 -14.66
N VAL A 27 2.77 8.82 -14.86
CA VAL A 27 1.88 9.57 -15.76
C VAL A 27 1.48 10.93 -15.17
N ALA A 28 1.45 11.02 -13.83
CA ALA A 28 0.92 12.18 -13.11
C ALA A 28 2.00 13.16 -12.61
N SER A 29 3.29 12.80 -12.60
CA SER A 29 4.35 13.61 -11.98
C SER A 29 5.73 13.36 -12.61
N ASP A 30 6.52 14.43 -12.72
CA ASP A 30 7.92 14.43 -13.19
C ASP A 30 8.93 14.05 -12.07
N GLY A 31 8.44 13.77 -10.84
CA GLY A 31 9.27 13.50 -9.65
C GLY A 31 9.52 12.03 -9.31
N ASP A 32 9.96 11.75 -8.07
CA ASP A 32 10.28 10.40 -7.56
C ASP A 32 9.02 9.51 -7.40
N ALA A 33 8.51 9.01 -8.53
CA ALA A 33 7.36 8.11 -8.60
C ALA A 33 7.61 6.79 -7.86
N ALA A 34 8.88 6.35 -7.77
CA ALA A 34 9.26 5.13 -7.08
C ALA A 34 9.09 5.26 -5.56
N GLY A 35 9.62 6.32 -4.94
CA GLY A 35 9.45 6.56 -3.51
C GLY A 35 7.99 6.83 -3.13
N ARG A 36 7.25 7.60 -3.96
CA ARG A 36 5.81 7.84 -3.73
C ARG A 36 5.00 6.55 -3.78
N ALA A 37 5.24 5.67 -4.75
CA ALA A 37 4.56 4.37 -4.84
C ALA A 37 4.88 3.48 -3.63
N ALA A 38 6.15 3.42 -3.22
CA ALA A 38 6.57 2.65 -2.06
C ALA A 38 5.93 3.17 -0.76
N ALA A 39 5.82 4.49 -0.59
CA ALA A 39 5.16 5.11 0.55
C ALA A 39 3.66 4.74 0.61
N LEU A 40 2.96 4.83 -0.52
CA LEU A 40 1.54 4.44 -0.61
C LEU A 40 1.34 2.96 -0.29
N LEU A 41 2.16 2.07 -0.84
CA LEU A 41 2.07 0.63 -0.56
C LEU A 41 2.29 0.33 0.94
N ARG A 42 3.36 0.88 1.54
CA ARG A 42 3.66 0.68 2.97
C ARG A 42 2.52 1.19 3.86
N TYR A 43 1.95 2.33 3.51
CA TYR A 43 0.78 2.89 4.19
C TYR A 43 -0.44 1.95 4.08
N SER A 44 -0.77 1.46 2.88
CA SER A 44 -1.89 0.52 2.69
C SER A 44 -1.73 -0.77 3.50
N ILE A 45 -0.51 -1.33 3.53
CA ILE A 45 -0.21 -2.50 4.36
C ILE A 45 -0.43 -2.19 5.85
N GLY A 46 0.03 -1.02 6.32
CA GLY A 46 -0.16 -0.57 7.71
C GLY A 46 -1.63 -0.42 8.10
N CYS A 47 -2.47 0.11 7.20
CA CYS A 47 -3.92 0.23 7.43
C CYS A 47 -4.59 -1.15 7.51
N LEU A 48 -4.24 -2.08 6.61
CA LEU A 48 -4.78 -3.45 6.63
C LEU A 48 -4.36 -4.20 7.90
N HIS A 49 -3.12 -4.04 8.35
CA HIS A 49 -2.63 -4.63 9.59
C HIS A 49 -3.38 -4.09 10.82
N GLN A 50 -3.60 -2.77 10.89
CA GLN A 50 -4.36 -2.16 11.98
C GLN A 50 -5.82 -2.60 11.99
N TYR A 51 -6.44 -2.72 10.80
CA TYR A 51 -7.79 -3.26 10.66
C TYR A 51 -7.89 -4.67 11.24
N ALA A 52 -6.98 -5.57 10.87
CA ALA A 52 -6.91 -6.93 11.41
C ALA A 52 -6.68 -6.93 12.93
N LYS A 53 -5.75 -6.11 13.43
CA LYS A 53 -5.44 -6.00 14.87
C LYS A 53 -6.62 -5.47 15.68
N SER A 54 -7.46 -4.63 15.09
CA SER A 54 -8.65 -4.07 15.74
C SER A 54 -9.84 -5.03 15.82
N GLY A 55 -9.71 -6.28 15.35
CA GLY A 55 -10.83 -7.21 15.24
C GLY A 55 -11.86 -6.76 14.19
N PHE A 56 -11.38 -6.13 13.10
CA PHE A 56 -12.22 -5.60 12.02
C PHE A 56 -13.14 -4.42 12.41
N ALA A 57 -12.84 -3.74 13.52
CA ALA A 57 -13.63 -2.60 13.97
C ALA A 57 -13.27 -1.29 13.25
N LYS A 58 -11.97 -1.04 13.00
CA LYS A 58 -11.50 0.24 12.42
C LYS A 58 -11.27 0.13 10.93
N LYS A 59 -12.16 0.71 10.12
CA LYS A 59 -12.05 0.61 8.66
C LYS A 59 -10.72 1.23 8.17
N PRO A 60 -10.00 0.58 7.24
CA PRO A 60 -8.71 1.07 6.75
C PRO A 60 -8.79 2.43 6.04
N ALA A 61 -9.97 2.82 5.56
CA ALA A 61 -10.22 4.10 4.88
C ALA A 61 -10.63 5.25 5.81
N GLU A 62 -10.92 4.98 7.09
CA GLU A 62 -11.53 5.96 8.01
C GLU A 62 -10.61 7.16 8.27
N SER A 63 -9.30 6.94 8.35
CA SER A 63 -8.30 8.01 8.55
C SER A 63 -7.72 8.58 7.26
N PHE A 64 -8.12 8.06 6.09
CA PHE A 64 -7.49 8.40 4.82
C PHE A 64 -7.61 9.89 4.48
N SER A 65 -8.79 10.49 4.67
CA SER A 65 -9.02 11.91 4.35
C SER A 65 -8.07 12.85 5.09
N SER A 66 -7.81 12.58 6.37
CA SER A 66 -6.86 13.36 7.19
C SER A 66 -5.41 13.01 6.87
N GLN A 67 -5.11 11.75 6.56
CA GLN A 67 -3.76 11.26 6.32
C GLN A 67 -3.24 11.56 4.92
N ARG A 68 -4.13 11.75 3.95
CA ARG A 68 -3.80 12.06 2.55
C ARG A 68 -2.85 13.24 2.41
N ARG A 69 -2.98 14.26 3.27
CA ARG A 69 -2.08 15.43 3.28
C ARG A 69 -0.63 15.07 3.58
N TYR A 70 -0.38 14.09 4.44
CA TYR A 70 0.98 13.66 4.79
C TYR A 70 1.58 12.71 3.74
N LEU A 71 0.73 12.06 2.92
CA LEU A 71 1.14 11.10 1.90
C LEU A 71 1.37 11.73 0.52
N LEU A 72 0.64 12.81 0.20
CA LEU A 72 0.64 13.44 -1.13
C LEU A 72 1.23 14.86 -1.15
N ALA A 73 1.98 15.26 -0.12
CA ALA A 73 2.68 16.54 -0.11
C ALA A 73 3.73 16.67 -1.23
#